data_AF-A0A1F4C9Z0-F1
#
_entry.id   AF-A0A1F4C9Z0-F1
#
_cell.length_a   1.000
_cell.length_b   1.000
_cell.length_c   1.000
_cell.angle_alpha   90.00
_cell.angle_beta   90.00
_cell.angle_gamma   90.00
#
_symmetry.space_group_name_H-M   'P 1'
#
loop_
_entity.id
_entity.type
_entity.pdbx_description
1 polymer ?
#
loop_
_entity_poly.entity_id
_entity_poly.type
_entity_poly.pdbx_seq_one_letter_code
_entity_poly.pdbx_strand_id
1 'polypeptide(L)'
;MTHTTKQTFDDLLRETAAVAQQVRELDTLDGFKLSAKDFLREAIMVAHTAPERLAALRKEVEGTAPGLDHARQALRKMIVLVKSRNCTGPPRELRRLNYLMTADAIAEIASLRATTFELFAVAVQITAEKFPADFGTATSSEGVKSRLLELTLKRDALFDALGTAYGPGDIAMSAIDNERGTARVSFRMTNGEVCVFPANDCGKRLVEWCLAHETVEEKG
;
A
#
# COMPACT_ATOMS: atom_id res chain seq x y z
N MET A 1 -12.21 22.60 36.13
CA MET A 1 -12.53 23.14 34.79
C MET A 1 -11.40 22.75 33.87
N THR A 2 -11.61 21.75 33.02
CA THR A 2 -10.60 21.31 32.04
C THR A 2 -10.50 22.37 30.94
N HIS A 3 -9.39 23.09 30.91
CA HIS A 3 -9.04 23.93 29.76
C HIS A 3 -8.76 23.01 28.57
N THR A 4 -9.76 22.80 27.72
CA THR A 4 -9.56 22.23 26.39
C THR A 4 -8.88 23.30 25.55
N THR A 5 -7.56 23.27 25.46
CA THR A 5 -6.80 24.13 24.54
C THR A 5 -7.32 23.88 23.13
N LYS A 6 -7.90 24.90 22.50
CA LYS A 6 -8.41 24.79 21.13
C LYS A 6 -7.22 24.55 20.21
N GLN A 7 -7.22 23.45 19.46
CA GLN A 7 -6.19 23.13 18.47
C GLN A 7 -6.08 24.28 17.46
N THR A 8 -4.86 24.75 17.19
CA THR A 8 -4.62 25.83 16.24
C THR A 8 -4.57 25.31 14.80
N PHE A 9 -4.68 26.21 13.81
CA PHE A 9 -4.56 25.85 12.39
C PHE A 9 -3.19 25.22 12.08
N ASP A 10 -2.11 25.77 12.63
CA ASP A 10 -0.75 25.23 12.48
C ASP A 10 -0.60 23.85 13.12
N ASP A 11 -1.18 23.62 14.29
CA ASP A 11 -1.16 22.31 14.95
C ASP A 11 -1.91 21.26 14.11
N LEU A 12 -3.06 21.64 13.55
CA LEU A 12 -3.84 20.79 12.67
C LEU A 12 -3.10 20.49 11.36
N LEU A 13 -2.43 21.49 10.77
CA LEU A 13 -1.63 21.32 9.56
C LEU A 13 -0.47 20.34 9.79
N ARG A 14 0.29 20.50 10.89
CA ARG A 14 1.38 19.59 11.25
C ARG A 14 0.89 18.16 11.49
N GLU A 15 -0.21 17.99 12.22
CA GLU A 15 -0.80 16.67 12.44
C GLU A 15 -1.23 16.02 11.11
N THR A 16 -1.89 16.80 10.25
CA THR A 16 -2.37 16.31 8.95
C THR A 16 -1.21 15.91 8.04
N ALA A 17 -0.16 16.72 7.98
CA ALA A 17 1.06 16.39 7.22
C ALA A 17 1.72 15.12 7.75
N ALA A 18 1.87 14.97 9.06
CA ALA A 18 2.46 13.78 9.68
C ALA A 18 1.65 12.51 9.38
N VAL A 19 0.31 12.58 9.44
CA VAL A 19 -0.56 11.44 9.10
C VAL A 19 -0.50 11.12 7.60
N ALA A 20 -0.51 12.13 6.74
CA ALA A 20 -0.38 11.95 5.30
C ALA A 20 0.97 11.33 4.91
N GLN A 21 2.05 11.71 5.60
CA GLN A 21 3.37 11.12 5.43
C GLN A 21 3.38 9.64 5.85
N GLN A 22 2.80 9.29 7.00
CA GLN A 22 2.65 7.89 7.41
C GLN A 22 1.86 7.05 6.40
N VAL A 23 0.81 7.61 5.78
CA VAL A 23 0.08 6.92 4.71
C VAL A 23 0.99 6.68 3.49
N ARG A 24 1.78 7.67 3.08
CA ARG A 24 2.74 7.52 1.97
C ARG A 24 3.80 6.46 2.25
N GLU A 25 4.33 6.43 3.47
CA GLU A 25 5.30 5.42 3.91
C GLU A 25 4.71 4.01 3.89
N LEU A 26 3.47 3.85 4.35
CA LEU A 26 2.77 2.57 4.30
C LEU A 26 2.39 2.13 2.89
N ASP A 27 2.31 3.05 1.92
CA ASP A 27 2.07 2.72 0.51
C ASP A 27 3.36 2.31 -0.22
N THR A 28 4.53 2.45 0.41
CA THR A 28 5.81 1.94 -0.13
C THR A 28 5.89 0.41 -0.09
N LEU A 29 6.82 -0.17 -0.85
CA LEU A 29 7.05 -1.63 -0.83
C LEU A 29 7.42 -2.12 0.58
N ASP A 30 8.31 -1.40 1.26
CA ASP A 30 8.80 -1.77 2.59
C ASP A 30 7.70 -1.68 3.65
N GLY A 31 6.83 -0.67 3.56
CA GLY A 31 5.72 -0.47 4.49
C GLY A 31 4.51 -1.37 4.24
N PHE A 32 4.24 -1.74 2.98
CA PHE A 32 2.99 -2.43 2.62
C PHE A 32 3.14 -3.95 2.48
N LYS A 33 4.29 -4.42 2.00
CA LYS A 33 4.49 -5.83 1.65
C LYS A 33 5.07 -6.61 2.82
N LEU A 34 4.58 -7.83 3.01
CA LEU A 34 5.10 -8.73 4.04
C LEU A 34 6.59 -9.04 3.84
N SER A 35 7.28 -9.25 4.96
CA SER A 35 8.59 -9.88 4.99
C SER A 35 8.51 -11.29 4.40
N ALA A 36 9.61 -11.79 3.81
CA ALA A 36 9.65 -13.13 3.23
C ALA A 36 9.20 -14.22 4.23
N LYS A 37 9.60 -14.08 5.49
CA LYS A 37 9.24 -15.00 6.58
C LYS A 37 7.74 -14.97 6.87
N ASP A 38 7.17 -13.77 7.04
CA ASP A 38 5.76 -13.62 7.40
C ASP A 38 4.85 -13.94 6.21
N PHE A 39 5.28 -13.64 4.99
CA PHE A 39 4.57 -14.02 3.76
C PHE A 39 4.48 -15.54 3.65
N LEU A 40 5.59 -16.26 3.80
CA LEU A 40 5.59 -17.72 3.75
C LEU A 40 4.74 -18.32 4.87
N ARG A 41 4.84 -17.79 6.10
CA ARG A 41 4.00 -18.22 7.22
C ARG A 41 2.51 -18.08 6.90
N GLU A 42 2.09 -16.91 6.42
CA GLU A 42 0.69 -16.70 6.01
C GLU A 42 0.28 -17.59 4.84
N ALA A 43 1.17 -17.83 3.87
CA ALA A 43 0.87 -18.68 2.72
C ALA A 43 0.64 -20.14 3.14
N ILE A 44 1.43 -20.66 4.09
CA ILE A 44 1.26 -21.99 4.67
C ILE A 44 -0.07 -22.10 5.42
N MET A 45 -0.45 -21.06 6.19
CA MET A 45 -1.74 -21.02 6.89
C MET A 45 -2.92 -21.07 5.91
N VAL A 46 -2.87 -20.28 4.84
CA VAL A 46 -3.93 -20.27 3.81
C VAL A 46 -4.00 -21.60 3.05
N ALA A 47 -2.85 -22.21 2.75
CA ALA A 47 -2.79 -23.50 2.10
C ALA A 47 -3.22 -24.66 3.00
N HIS A 48 -3.39 -24.43 4.31
CA HIS A 48 -3.65 -25.46 5.31
C HIS A 48 -2.67 -26.65 5.22
N THR A 49 -1.39 -26.35 4.97
CA THR A 49 -0.35 -27.35 4.72
C THR A 49 0.75 -27.32 5.78
N ALA A 50 1.64 -28.31 5.75
CA ALA A 50 2.81 -28.40 6.61
C ALA A 50 4.11 -28.06 5.83
N PRO A 51 5.15 -27.51 6.48
CA PRO A 51 6.41 -27.18 5.80
C PRO A 51 7.06 -28.37 5.07
N GLU A 52 6.99 -29.56 5.65
CA GLU A 52 7.58 -30.78 5.08
C GLU A 52 6.84 -31.21 3.81
N ARG A 53 5.51 -31.09 3.80
CA ARG A 53 4.67 -31.35 2.63
C ARG A 53 4.99 -30.36 1.52
N LEU A 54 5.19 -29.09 1.86
CA LEU A 54 5.57 -28.05 0.91
C LEU A 54 6.94 -28.31 0.29
N ALA A 55 7.93 -28.73 1.09
CA ALA A 55 9.25 -29.10 0.61
C ALA A 55 9.22 -30.30 -0.35
N ALA A 56 8.40 -31.31 -0.05
CA ALA A 56 8.19 -32.44 -0.95
C ALA A 56 7.53 -32.00 -2.27
N LEU A 57 6.46 -31.19 -2.21
CA LEU A 57 5.79 -30.66 -3.40
C LEU A 57 6.76 -29.85 -4.28
N ARG A 58 7.58 -29.00 -3.68
CA ARG A 58 8.59 -28.22 -4.39
C ARG A 58 9.54 -29.14 -5.16
N LYS A 59 10.03 -30.21 -4.53
CA LYS A 59 10.93 -31.17 -5.18
C LYS A 59 10.27 -31.85 -6.39
N GLU A 60 9.00 -32.22 -6.28
CA GLU A 60 8.25 -32.82 -7.38
C GLU A 60 8.08 -31.83 -8.56
N VAL A 61 7.66 -30.60 -8.27
CA VAL A 61 7.36 -29.59 -9.30
C VAL A 61 8.64 -29.03 -9.94
N GLU A 62 9.71 -28.81 -9.17
CA GLU A 62 11.03 -28.40 -9.72
C GLU A 62 11.81 -29.55 -10.36
N GLY A 63 11.40 -30.81 -10.12
CA GLY A 63 12.00 -31.99 -10.73
C GLY A 63 11.73 -32.11 -12.23
N THR A 64 12.24 -33.17 -12.85
CA THR A 64 12.09 -33.46 -14.30
C THR A 64 10.97 -34.45 -14.60
N ALA A 65 10.10 -34.75 -13.63
CA ALA A 65 9.01 -35.70 -13.82
C ALA A 65 8.12 -35.27 -15.01
N PRO A 66 7.79 -36.18 -15.94
CA PRO A 66 6.91 -35.87 -17.06
C PRO A 66 5.49 -35.57 -16.55
N GLY A 67 4.73 -34.74 -17.27
CA GLY A 67 3.33 -34.45 -16.97
C GLY A 67 3.09 -33.40 -15.88
N LEU A 68 4.02 -32.47 -15.66
CA LEU A 68 3.88 -31.34 -14.74
C LEU A 68 4.21 -29.99 -15.42
N ASP A 69 4.13 -29.92 -16.75
CA ASP A 69 4.61 -28.76 -17.50
C ASP A 69 3.69 -27.54 -17.31
N HIS A 70 2.39 -27.76 -17.20
CA HIS A 70 1.43 -26.70 -16.95
C HIS A 70 1.51 -26.20 -15.49
N ALA A 71 1.72 -27.09 -14.53
CA ALA A 71 1.96 -26.77 -13.12
C ALA A 71 3.24 -25.94 -12.95
N ARG A 72 4.33 -26.32 -13.64
CA ARG A 72 5.57 -25.54 -13.67
C ARG A 72 5.38 -24.16 -14.30
N GLN A 73 4.60 -24.08 -15.39
CA GLN A 73 4.29 -22.80 -16.01
C GLN A 73 3.47 -21.90 -15.07
N ALA A 74 2.47 -22.46 -14.38
CA ALA A 74 1.70 -21.75 -13.37
C ALA A 74 2.59 -21.28 -12.21
N LEU A 75 3.50 -22.13 -11.73
CA LEU A 75 4.49 -21.77 -10.69
C LEU A 75 5.33 -20.56 -11.11
N ARG A 76 5.83 -20.52 -12.34
CA ARG A 76 6.59 -19.36 -12.86
C ARG A 76 5.75 -18.09 -12.87
N LYS A 77 4.48 -18.17 -13.25
CA LYS A 77 3.56 -17.01 -13.21
C LYS A 77 3.29 -16.57 -11.77
N MET A 78 3.15 -17.52 -10.84
CA MET A 78 2.99 -17.22 -9.41
C MET A 78 4.23 -16.55 -8.83
N ILE A 79 5.44 -16.97 -9.21
CA ILE A 79 6.68 -16.28 -8.81
C ILE A 79 6.65 -14.83 -9.29
N VAL A 80 6.28 -14.58 -10.55
CA VAL A 80 6.14 -13.20 -11.07
C VAL A 80 5.11 -12.40 -10.27
N LEU A 81 3.98 -13.00 -9.90
CA LEU A 81 2.99 -12.36 -9.03
C LEU A 81 3.59 -12.03 -7.65
N VAL A 82 4.25 -12.98 -6.99
CA VAL A 82 4.86 -12.77 -5.67
C VAL A 82 5.89 -11.66 -5.71
N LYS A 83 6.66 -11.52 -6.80
CA LYS A 83 7.62 -10.41 -6.97
C LYS A 83 6.95 -9.04 -7.16
N SER A 84 5.70 -9.00 -7.61
CA SER A 84 4.98 -7.74 -7.83
C SER A 84 4.83 -6.93 -6.54
N ARG A 85 4.95 -5.60 -6.65
CA ARG A 85 4.64 -4.67 -5.54
C ARG A 85 3.20 -4.79 -5.06
N ASN A 86 2.28 -5.18 -5.95
CA ASN A 86 0.84 -5.26 -5.64
C ASN A 86 0.46 -6.56 -4.92
N CYS A 87 1.36 -7.56 -4.88
CA CYS A 87 1.15 -8.78 -4.12
C CYS A 87 1.74 -8.61 -2.72
N THR A 88 0.93 -8.06 -1.81
CA THR A 88 1.42 -7.64 -0.48
C THR A 88 1.33 -8.72 0.58
N GLY A 89 0.56 -9.76 0.31
CA GLY A 89 0.44 -10.97 1.09
C GLY A 89 -0.25 -12.08 0.30
N PRO A 90 -0.36 -13.28 0.86
CA PRO A 90 -0.97 -14.41 0.16
C PRO A 90 -2.47 -14.17 -0.08
N PRO A 91 -2.99 -14.48 -1.28
CA PRO A 91 -4.41 -14.40 -1.57
C PRO A 91 -5.16 -15.47 -0.76
N ARG A 92 -6.30 -15.10 -0.18
CA ARG A 92 -7.16 -16.02 0.60
C ARG A 92 -8.29 -16.66 -0.20
N GLU A 93 -8.49 -16.19 -1.43
CA GLU A 93 -9.59 -16.60 -2.30
C GLU A 93 -9.03 -17.20 -3.58
N LEU A 94 -9.50 -18.40 -3.93
CA LEU A 94 -9.01 -19.13 -5.10
C LEU A 94 -9.15 -18.34 -6.41
N ARG A 95 -10.22 -17.54 -6.54
CA ARG A 95 -10.45 -16.69 -7.72
C ARG A 95 -9.30 -15.73 -8.02
N ARG A 96 -8.52 -15.33 -7.01
CA ARG A 96 -7.33 -14.47 -7.18
C ARG A 96 -6.12 -15.20 -7.74
N LEU A 97 -6.17 -16.54 -7.83
CA LEU A 97 -5.13 -17.38 -8.43
C LEU A 97 -5.59 -18.05 -9.72
N ASN A 98 -6.91 -18.17 -9.96
CA ASN A 98 -7.45 -18.87 -11.13
C ASN A 98 -6.91 -18.39 -12.47
N TYR A 99 -6.65 -17.09 -12.65
CA TYR A 99 -6.11 -16.56 -13.91
C TYR A 99 -4.66 -17.01 -14.19
N LEU A 100 -3.96 -17.55 -13.19
CA LEU A 100 -2.61 -18.12 -13.30
C LEU A 100 -2.64 -19.60 -13.66
N MET A 101 -3.79 -20.25 -13.49
CA MET A 101 -4.00 -21.69 -13.59
C MET A 101 -4.77 -22.04 -14.87
N THR A 102 -4.28 -23.02 -15.63
CA THR A 102 -5.08 -23.69 -16.67
C THR A 102 -5.78 -24.91 -16.08
N ALA A 103 -6.79 -25.44 -16.78
CA ALA A 103 -7.43 -26.69 -16.38
C ALA A 103 -6.41 -27.83 -16.27
N ASP A 104 -5.45 -27.90 -17.19
CA ASP A 104 -4.36 -28.89 -17.16
C ASP A 104 -3.46 -28.70 -15.95
N ALA A 105 -3.07 -27.46 -15.62
CA ALA A 105 -2.28 -27.19 -14.41
C ALA A 105 -3.02 -27.63 -13.13
N ILE A 106 -4.33 -27.44 -13.07
CA ILE A 106 -5.15 -27.91 -11.95
C ILE A 106 -5.15 -29.44 -11.88
N ALA A 107 -5.33 -30.13 -13.02
CA ALA A 107 -5.30 -31.58 -13.08
C ALA A 107 -3.94 -32.17 -12.69
N GLU A 108 -2.84 -31.58 -13.19
CA GLU A 108 -1.48 -31.98 -12.87
C GLU A 108 -1.18 -31.87 -11.37
N ILE A 109 -1.52 -30.74 -10.75
CA ILE A 109 -1.29 -30.56 -9.30
C ILE A 109 -2.20 -31.49 -8.48
N ALA A 110 -3.44 -31.72 -8.94
CA ALA A 110 -4.35 -32.67 -8.29
C ALA A 110 -3.78 -34.11 -8.31
N SER A 111 -3.06 -34.50 -9.37
CA SER A 111 -2.37 -35.79 -9.44
C SER A 111 -1.31 -35.96 -8.34
N LEU A 112 -0.70 -34.85 -7.91
CA LEU A 112 0.23 -34.80 -6.78
C LEU A 112 -0.47 -34.73 -5.41
N ARG A 113 -1.81 -34.75 -5.38
CA ARG A 113 -2.65 -34.48 -4.19
C ARG A 113 -2.33 -33.13 -3.56
N ALA A 114 -2.06 -32.12 -4.39
CA ALA A 114 -1.76 -30.77 -3.95
C ALA A 114 -2.87 -29.80 -4.37
N THR A 115 -2.85 -28.61 -3.78
CA THR A 115 -3.79 -27.53 -4.09
C THR A 115 -3.10 -26.36 -4.78
N THR A 116 -3.88 -25.48 -5.41
CA THR A 116 -3.38 -24.21 -5.96
C THR A 116 -2.71 -23.32 -4.90
N PHE A 117 -3.21 -23.35 -3.66
CA PHE A 117 -2.60 -22.58 -2.57
C PHE A 117 -1.25 -23.17 -2.14
N GLU A 118 -1.11 -24.50 -2.13
CA GLU A 118 0.19 -25.14 -1.89
C GLU A 118 1.19 -24.81 -2.99
N LEU A 119 0.78 -24.81 -4.27
CA LEU A 119 1.66 -24.37 -5.36
C LEU A 119 2.06 -22.91 -5.20
N PHE A 120 1.14 -22.04 -4.78
CA PHE A 120 1.44 -20.64 -4.49
C PHE A 120 2.42 -20.51 -3.31
N ALA A 121 2.27 -21.30 -2.25
CA ALA A 121 3.23 -21.32 -1.14
C ALA A 121 4.63 -21.78 -1.59
N VAL A 122 4.74 -22.72 -2.54
CA VAL A 122 6.02 -23.07 -3.19
C VAL A 122 6.59 -21.88 -3.95
N ALA A 123 5.76 -21.12 -4.66
CA ALA A 123 6.19 -19.91 -5.36
C ALA A 123 6.76 -18.87 -4.37
N VAL A 124 6.12 -18.68 -3.21
CA VAL A 124 6.61 -17.80 -2.15
C VAL A 124 7.95 -18.29 -1.61
N GLN A 125 8.07 -19.59 -1.32
CA GLN A 125 9.33 -20.17 -0.84
C GLN A 125 10.49 -19.95 -1.82
N ILE A 126 10.27 -20.24 -3.10
CA ILE A 126 11.29 -20.04 -4.15
C ILE A 126 11.65 -18.55 -4.28
N THR A 127 10.66 -17.66 -4.21
CA THR A 127 10.89 -16.22 -4.34
C THR A 127 11.65 -15.69 -3.13
N ALA A 128 11.33 -16.13 -1.92
CA ALA A 128 12.03 -15.75 -0.70
C ALA A 128 13.52 -16.13 -0.74
N GLU A 129 13.85 -17.28 -1.33
CA GLU A 129 15.24 -17.74 -1.46
C GLU A 129 16.00 -17.04 -2.59
N LYS A 130 15.38 -16.86 -3.75
CA LYS A 130 16.06 -16.34 -4.96
C LYS A 130 16.01 -14.82 -5.06
N PHE A 131 14.98 -14.17 -4.50
CA PHE A 131 14.69 -12.74 -4.64
C PHE A 131 14.20 -12.13 -3.32
N PRO A 132 14.99 -12.18 -2.22
CA PRO A 132 14.57 -11.65 -0.94
C PRO A 132 14.27 -10.14 -0.97
N ALA A 133 14.93 -9.39 -1.86
CA ALA A 133 14.73 -7.94 -2.04
C ALA A 133 13.35 -7.57 -2.62
N ASP A 134 12.60 -8.52 -3.16
CA ASP A 134 11.24 -8.27 -3.65
C ASP A 134 10.19 -8.29 -2.53
N PHE A 135 10.57 -8.62 -1.29
CA PHE A 135 9.71 -8.57 -0.10
C PHE A 135 9.88 -7.27 0.67
N GLY A 136 8.86 -6.90 1.46
CA GLY A 136 8.92 -5.73 2.33
C GLY A 136 9.30 -6.09 3.77
N THR A 137 8.86 -5.28 4.72
CA THR A 137 9.20 -5.45 6.14
C THR A 137 7.99 -5.74 7.03
N ALA A 138 6.79 -5.74 6.47
CA ALA A 138 5.57 -5.95 7.25
C ALA A 138 5.48 -7.36 7.84
N THR A 139 4.90 -7.46 9.04
CA THR A 139 4.78 -8.71 9.79
C THR A 139 3.38 -9.33 9.72
N SER A 140 2.38 -8.58 9.27
CA SER A 140 0.99 -9.01 9.14
C SER A 140 0.28 -8.29 7.99
N SER A 141 -0.32 -9.06 7.07
CA SER A 141 -1.05 -8.47 5.94
C SER A 141 -2.37 -7.83 6.37
N GLU A 142 -3.01 -8.34 7.42
CA GLU A 142 -4.18 -7.71 8.04
C GLU A 142 -3.82 -6.46 8.82
N GLY A 143 -2.75 -6.52 9.62
CA GLY A 143 -2.30 -5.38 10.41
C GLY A 143 -2.00 -4.17 9.55
N VAL A 144 -1.27 -4.36 8.44
CA VAL A 144 -0.98 -3.30 7.47
C VAL A 144 -2.25 -2.74 6.83
N LYS A 145 -3.17 -3.60 6.38
CA LYS A 145 -4.43 -3.15 5.75
C LYS A 145 -5.29 -2.34 6.71
N SER A 146 -5.44 -2.83 7.95
CA SER A 146 -6.18 -2.14 9.00
C SER A 146 -5.54 -0.80 9.34
N ARG A 147 -4.21 -0.76 9.47
CA ARG A 147 -3.48 0.48 9.76
C ARG A 147 -3.58 1.50 8.63
N LEU A 148 -3.45 1.05 7.38
CA LEU A 148 -3.61 1.91 6.21
C LEU A 148 -5.03 2.49 6.14
N LEU A 149 -6.05 1.68 6.39
CA LEU A 149 -7.44 2.13 6.45
C LEU A 149 -7.66 3.16 7.56
N GLU A 150 -7.19 2.88 8.78
CA GLU A 150 -7.28 3.78 9.93
C GLU A 150 -6.63 5.14 9.63
N LEU A 151 -5.40 5.12 9.11
CA LEU A 151 -4.67 6.33 8.76
C LEU A 151 -5.31 7.08 7.58
N THR A 152 -5.85 6.37 6.60
CA THR A 152 -6.57 6.99 5.47
C THR A 152 -7.82 7.71 5.95
N LEU A 153 -8.63 7.07 6.80
CA LEU A 153 -9.82 7.69 7.39
C LEU A 153 -9.45 8.90 8.26
N LYS A 154 -8.41 8.76 9.08
CA LYS A 154 -7.91 9.87 9.90
C LYS A 154 -7.42 11.04 9.03
N ARG A 155 -6.65 10.75 7.98
CA ARG A 155 -6.14 11.75 7.04
C ARG A 155 -7.27 12.50 6.36
N ASP A 156 -8.28 11.79 5.85
CA ASP A 156 -9.38 12.40 5.11
C ASP A 156 -10.22 13.28 6.05
N ALA A 157 -10.49 12.84 7.27
CA ALA A 157 -11.15 13.67 8.29
C ALA A 157 -10.34 14.94 8.65
N LEU A 158 -9.01 14.81 8.72
CA LEU A 158 -8.11 15.94 8.98
C LEU A 158 -8.04 16.92 7.80
N PHE A 159 -8.09 16.43 6.54
CA PHE A 159 -8.19 17.29 5.36
C PHE A 159 -9.47 18.13 5.39
N ASP A 160 -10.60 17.52 5.75
CA ASP A 160 -11.88 18.22 5.86
C ASP A 160 -11.86 19.26 6.99
N ALA A 161 -11.29 18.90 8.14
CA ALA A 161 -11.13 19.83 9.27
C ALA A 161 -10.23 21.02 8.87
N LEU A 162 -9.11 20.77 8.19
CA LEU A 162 -8.18 21.79 7.74
C LEU A 162 -8.82 22.72 6.70
N GLY A 163 -9.71 22.19 5.85
CA GLY A 163 -10.47 22.96 4.87
C GLY A 163 -11.49 23.95 5.47
N THR A 164 -11.73 23.90 6.78
CA THR A 164 -12.65 24.80 7.49
C THR A 164 -12.03 25.52 8.69
N ALA A 165 -10.84 25.13 9.13
CA ALA A 165 -10.20 25.66 10.34
C ALA A 165 -9.42 26.97 10.15
N TYR A 166 -9.09 27.36 8.90
CA TYR A 166 -8.32 28.56 8.62
C TYR A 166 -9.11 29.85 8.90
N GLY A 167 -8.41 30.88 9.36
CA GLY A 167 -8.94 32.23 9.58
C GLY A 167 -8.37 33.27 8.64
N PRO A 168 -8.75 34.56 8.81
CA PRO A 168 -8.23 35.67 8.00
C PRO A 168 -6.70 35.82 8.09
N GLY A 169 -6.09 35.35 9.18
CA GLY A 169 -4.64 35.33 9.38
C GLY A 169 -3.90 34.35 8.47
N ASP A 170 -4.58 33.33 7.96
CA ASP A 170 -3.94 32.22 7.24
C ASP A 170 -4.07 32.37 5.71
N ILE A 171 -4.81 33.38 5.26
CA ILE A 171 -5.11 33.63 3.85
C ILE A 171 -4.49 34.93 3.33
N ALA A 172 -4.23 34.96 2.03
CA ALA A 172 -3.82 36.13 1.26
C ALA A 172 -4.75 36.28 0.06
N MET A 173 -5.11 37.53 -0.26
CA MET A 173 -5.91 37.88 -1.43
C MET A 173 -5.01 38.58 -2.45
N SER A 174 -5.02 38.13 -3.69
CA SER A 174 -4.33 38.82 -4.79
C SER A 174 -5.03 40.14 -5.14
N ALA A 175 -4.37 40.98 -5.93
CA ALA A 175 -5.07 42.02 -6.68
C ALA A 175 -6.17 41.39 -7.54
N ILE A 176 -7.23 42.17 -7.82
CA ILE A 176 -8.31 41.75 -8.70
C ILE A 176 -7.72 41.58 -10.10
N ASP A 177 -7.90 40.39 -10.66
CA ASP A 177 -7.59 40.12 -12.05
C ASP A 177 -8.64 40.84 -12.92
N ASN A 178 -8.20 41.80 -13.73
CA ASN A 178 -9.07 42.61 -14.59
C ASN A 178 -9.76 41.78 -15.68
N GLU A 179 -9.24 40.61 -16.05
CA GLU A 179 -9.82 39.71 -17.05
C GLU A 179 -10.88 38.78 -16.44
N ARG A 180 -10.67 38.35 -15.19
CA ARG A 180 -11.58 37.42 -14.48
C ARG A 180 -12.57 38.11 -13.55
N GLY A 181 -12.35 39.39 -13.22
CA GLY A 181 -13.18 40.17 -12.30
C GLY A 181 -13.14 39.69 -10.85
N THR A 182 -12.19 38.82 -10.48
CA THR A 182 -12.13 38.18 -9.15
C THR A 182 -10.71 38.19 -8.61
N ALA A 183 -10.56 38.44 -7.30
CA ALA A 183 -9.31 38.22 -6.59
C ALA A 183 -9.11 36.74 -6.24
N ARG A 184 -7.89 36.23 -6.40
CA ARG A 184 -7.51 34.87 -5.99
C ARG A 184 -7.29 34.86 -4.48
N VAL A 185 -7.92 33.93 -3.78
CA VAL A 185 -7.70 33.70 -2.34
C VAL A 185 -6.87 32.43 -2.15
N SER A 186 -5.72 32.57 -1.50
CA SER A 186 -4.74 31.50 -1.30
C SER A 186 -4.27 31.43 0.15
N PHE A 187 -3.73 30.29 0.56
CA PHE A 187 -3.05 30.19 1.85
C PHE A 187 -1.80 31.06 1.84
N ARG A 188 -1.67 31.93 2.85
CA ARG A 188 -0.59 32.92 2.96
C ARG A 188 0.78 32.26 2.93
N MET A 189 0.93 31.13 3.62
CA MET A 189 2.19 30.38 3.69
C MET A 189 2.67 29.82 2.34
N THR A 190 1.77 29.72 1.36
CA THR A 190 2.07 29.17 0.04
C THR A 190 2.37 30.25 -0.99
N ASN A 191 2.45 31.52 -0.58
CA ASN A 191 2.73 32.67 -1.44
C ASN A 191 1.89 32.73 -2.73
N GLY A 192 0.64 32.28 -2.68
CA GLY A 192 -0.27 32.30 -3.83
C GLY A 192 -0.41 30.97 -4.57
N GLU A 193 0.40 29.96 -4.25
CA GLU A 193 0.41 28.68 -4.98
C GLU A 193 -0.84 27.84 -4.70
N VAL A 194 -1.28 27.75 -3.44
CA VAL A 194 -2.44 26.94 -3.05
C VAL A 194 -3.65 27.82 -2.79
N CYS A 195 -4.66 27.70 -3.65
CA CYS A 195 -5.96 28.37 -3.47
C CYS A 195 -6.80 27.74 -2.36
N VAL A 196 -7.58 28.54 -1.63
CA VAL A 196 -8.58 28.01 -0.68
C VAL A 196 -9.85 27.50 -1.38
N PHE A 197 -10.02 27.83 -2.67
CA PHE A 197 -11.09 27.31 -3.53
C PHE A 197 -10.56 26.34 -4.59
N PRO A 198 -11.29 25.26 -4.92
CA PRO A 198 -12.56 24.85 -4.30
C PRO A 198 -12.36 24.36 -2.84
N ALA A 199 -13.36 24.59 -1.98
CA ALA A 199 -13.21 24.41 -0.53
C ALA A 199 -13.18 22.94 -0.09
N ASN A 200 -13.74 22.03 -0.91
CA ASN A 200 -13.84 20.61 -0.61
C ASN A 200 -12.52 19.83 -0.75
N ASP A 201 -11.46 20.46 -1.29
CA ASP A 201 -10.15 19.82 -1.44
C ASP A 201 -8.97 20.69 -0.99
N CYS A 202 -9.23 21.91 -0.48
CA CYS A 202 -8.18 22.87 -0.20
C CYS A 202 -7.24 22.41 0.91
N GLY A 203 -7.75 21.72 1.94
CA GLY A 203 -6.93 21.11 2.98
C GLY A 203 -5.98 20.04 2.44
N LYS A 204 -6.46 19.17 1.55
CA LYS A 204 -5.64 18.18 0.85
C LYS A 204 -4.54 18.86 0.01
N ARG A 205 -4.91 19.84 -0.83
CA ARG A 205 -3.96 20.55 -1.69
C ARG A 205 -2.88 21.27 -0.87
N LEU A 206 -3.23 21.86 0.27
CA LEU A 206 -2.29 22.50 1.17
C LEU A 206 -1.27 21.51 1.73
N VAL A 207 -1.73 20.37 2.24
CA VAL A 207 -0.85 19.35 2.81
C VAL A 207 0.04 18.72 1.74
N GLU A 208 -0.49 18.45 0.55
CA GLU A 208 0.31 17.96 -0.58
C GLU A 208 1.42 18.94 -0.98
N TRP A 209 1.13 20.24 -0.94
CA TRP A 209 2.12 21.29 -1.16
C TRP A 209 3.19 21.30 -0.06
N CYS A 210 2.81 21.24 1.21
CA CYS A 210 3.75 21.19 2.34
C CYS A 210 4.72 20.00 2.21
N LEU A 211 4.19 18.80 1.97
CA LEU A 211 5.03 17.60 1.83
C LEU A 211 5.98 17.66 0.63
N ALA A 212 5.63 18.40 -0.43
CA ALA A 212 6.48 18.58 -1.60
C ALA A 212 7.59 19.64 -1.40
N HIS A 213 7.39 20.59 -0.50
CA HIS A 213 8.32 21.71 -0.27
C HIS A 213 9.18 21.56 1.00
N GLU A 214 8.72 20.81 2.01
CA GLU A 214 9.55 20.41 3.15
C GLU A 214 10.72 19.50 2.74
N THR A 215 10.56 18.71 1.67
CA THR A 215 11.62 17.84 1.13
C THR A 215 12.71 18.60 0.36
N VAL A 216 12.51 19.89 0.08
CA VAL A 216 13.46 20.73 -0.69
C VAL A 216 14.37 21.54 0.23
N GLU A 217 13.91 21.91 1.44
CA GLU A 217 14.71 22.73 2.37
C GLU A 217 15.80 21.93 3.12
N GLU A 218 15.71 20.60 3.22
CA GLU A 218 16.79 19.77 3.83
C GLU A 218 17.94 19.42 2.86
N LYS A 219 17.90 19.90 1.61
CA LYS A 219 18.96 19.65 0.60
C LYS A 219 19.62 20.92 0.06
N GLY A 220 19.39 22.07 0.70
CA GLY A 220 20.03 23.35 0.38
C GLY A 220 21.27 23.62 1.22
#